data_AF-A0AAW9MZD6-F1
#
_entry.id   AF-A0AAW9MZD6-F1
#
_cell.length_a   1.000
_cell.length_b   1.000
_cell.length_c   1.000
_cell.angle_alpha   90.00
_cell.angle_beta   90.00
_cell.angle_gamma   90.00
#
_symmetry.space_group_name_H-M   'P 1'
#
loop_
_entity.id
_entity.type
_entity.pdbx_description
1 polymer ?
#
loop_
_entity_poly.entity_id
_entity_poly.type
_entity_poly.pdbx_seq_one_letter_code
_entity_poly.pdbx_strand_id
1 'polypeptide(L)'
;MENLLKFSLEKKEFEADDFVLAIGNSSWDTIENLKGKIKISNKNFAVGFRIEHLREDIDKAQYKENYKNLPSASYNLSYKAEGNKGVYTFCMCPGGYVINSSSYEGCLSVNGMSYHKRDFVNSNSAIVTSVNEEDYGDCELSALNYQKEIERKAFLLGGGNYFAPCQRLEDYINGVKSSSIGKIKPSILPGYTLTDLNLVFSSQINKRIKDGILSMGKKLKGFDYKDAILTGVESRTSSPVRLDRNEEMKSIGIENLYVIGDGSGYSGGIVSAAIDGIRAFENITKN
;
A
#
# COMPACT_ATOMS: atom_id res chain seq x y z
N MET A 1 8.48 1.00 33.87
CA MET A 1 7.82 1.70 32.75
C MET A 1 7.50 3.09 33.23
N GLU A 2 7.68 4.08 32.37
CA GLU A 2 7.42 5.49 32.71
C GLU A 2 6.01 5.87 32.26
N ASN A 3 5.36 6.79 32.99
CA ASN A 3 4.12 7.43 32.54
C ASN A 3 4.47 8.67 31.72
N LEU A 4 3.81 8.83 30.57
CA LEU A 4 3.75 10.12 29.90
C LEU A 4 2.91 11.06 30.74
N LEU A 5 3.54 12.13 31.24
CA LEU A 5 2.83 13.20 31.94
C LEU A 5 2.21 14.20 30.96
N LYS A 6 2.86 14.39 29.80
CA LYS A 6 2.49 15.41 28.82
C LYS A 6 2.71 14.90 27.40
N PHE A 7 1.78 15.23 26.52
CA PHE A 7 1.95 15.12 25.08
C PHE A 7 2.04 16.52 24.47
N SER A 8 3.03 16.75 23.60
CA SER A 8 3.21 18.04 22.93
C SER A 8 2.83 17.95 21.45
N LEU A 9 1.88 18.78 21.02
CA LEU A 9 1.50 18.94 19.62
C LEU A 9 1.56 20.43 19.25
N GLU A 10 2.34 20.79 18.23
CA GLU A 10 2.44 22.17 17.71
C GLU A 10 2.67 23.25 18.80
N LYS A 11 3.52 22.95 19.79
CA LYS A 11 3.84 23.80 20.95
C LYS A 11 2.72 23.97 21.99
N LYS A 12 1.67 23.14 21.94
CA LYS A 12 0.69 22.99 23.02
C LYS A 12 0.96 21.70 23.79
N GLU A 13 0.85 21.77 25.10
CA GLU A 13 0.95 20.62 25.99
C GLU A 13 -0.46 20.15 26.36
N PHE A 14 -0.63 18.84 26.38
CA PHE A 14 -1.84 18.16 26.79
C PHE A 14 -1.51 17.21 27.94
N GLU A 15 -2.28 17.30 29.00
CA GLU A 15 -2.22 16.42 30.16
C GLU A 15 -3.44 15.50 30.13
N ALA A 16 -3.21 14.22 30.37
CA ALA A 16 -4.23 13.18 30.45
C ALA A 16 -3.69 12.01 31.28
N ASP A 17 -4.58 11.25 31.90
CA ASP A 17 -4.21 10.02 32.58
C ASP A 17 -3.74 8.96 31.58
N ASP A 18 -4.44 8.86 30.43
CA ASP A 18 -4.16 7.93 29.34
C ASP A 18 -4.09 8.61 27.97
N PHE A 19 -3.19 8.14 27.12
CA PHE A 19 -3.01 8.60 25.74
C PHE A 19 -3.26 7.48 24.74
N VAL A 20 -3.91 7.78 23.61
CA VAL A 20 -4.19 6.80 22.53
C VAL A 20 -3.56 7.25 21.22
N LEU A 21 -2.62 6.45 20.70
CA LEU A 21 -2.01 6.63 19.38
C LEU A 21 -2.74 5.78 18.33
N ALA A 22 -3.57 6.44 17.53
CA ALA A 22 -4.29 5.88 16.38
C ALA A 22 -3.86 6.56 15.06
N ILE A 23 -2.55 6.69 14.86
CA ILE A 23 -1.94 7.63 13.90
C ILE A 23 -1.93 7.16 12.43
N GLY A 24 -2.49 5.99 12.13
CA GLY A 24 -2.39 5.36 10.81
C GLY A 24 -0.95 4.96 10.43
N ASN A 25 -0.80 4.24 9.32
CA ASN A 25 0.50 3.68 8.91
C ASN A 25 1.42 4.66 8.17
N SER A 26 0.98 5.90 8.00
CA SER A 26 1.65 6.94 7.21
C SER A 26 2.31 8.02 8.05
N SER A 27 2.28 7.93 9.38
CA SER A 27 2.83 8.95 10.29
C SER A 27 4.30 8.68 10.61
N TRP A 28 5.16 8.73 9.58
CA TRP A 28 6.59 8.43 9.65
C TRP A 28 7.34 9.28 10.68
N ASP A 29 7.06 10.57 10.72
CA ASP A 29 7.64 11.53 11.67
C ASP A 29 7.31 11.16 13.13
N THR A 30 6.08 10.75 13.38
CA THR A 30 5.63 10.32 14.72
C THR A 30 6.32 9.01 15.10
N ILE A 31 6.42 8.05 14.18
CA ILE A 31 7.14 6.78 14.42
C ILE A 31 8.61 7.05 14.73
N GLU A 32 9.28 7.95 14.00
CA GLU A 32 10.67 8.33 14.26
C GLU A 32 10.82 9.03 15.63
N ASN A 33 9.88 9.89 16.01
CA ASN A 33 9.88 10.54 17.32
C ASN A 33 9.65 9.57 18.50
N LEU A 34 9.06 8.40 18.24
CA LEU A 34 8.82 7.34 19.22
C LEU A 34 10.00 6.37 19.34
N LYS A 35 10.96 6.43 18.41
CA LYS A 35 12.16 5.60 18.42
C LYS A 35 12.91 5.74 19.74
N GLY A 36 13.25 4.61 20.37
CA GLY A 36 13.92 4.57 21.67
C GLY A 36 13.06 4.94 22.88
N LYS A 37 11.82 5.40 22.69
CA LYS A 37 10.86 5.69 23.79
C LYS A 37 9.91 4.52 24.04
N ILE A 38 9.52 3.83 22.97
CA ILE A 38 8.76 2.59 23.01
C ILE A 38 9.45 1.53 22.16
N LYS A 39 9.12 0.26 22.38
CA LYS A 39 9.61 -0.84 21.55
C LYS A 39 8.91 -0.83 20.20
N ILE A 40 9.70 -0.71 19.13
CA ILE A 40 9.22 -0.75 17.75
C ILE A 40 9.91 -1.91 17.02
N SER A 41 9.11 -2.80 16.45
CA SER A 41 9.60 -3.94 15.66
C SER A 41 9.39 -3.68 14.17
N ASN A 42 10.33 -4.12 13.31
CA ASN A 42 10.05 -4.20 11.88
C ASN A 42 8.89 -5.17 11.63
N LYS A 43 8.06 -4.87 10.63
CA LYS A 43 6.94 -5.71 10.25
C LYS A 43 6.94 -5.91 8.74
N ASN A 44 6.87 -7.17 8.32
CA ASN A 44 6.68 -7.51 6.92
C ASN A 44 5.42 -6.82 6.37
N PHE A 45 5.54 -6.29 5.16
CA PHE A 45 4.48 -5.62 4.43
C PHE A 45 4.56 -6.01 2.95
N ALA A 46 3.72 -5.43 2.09
CA ALA A 46 3.74 -5.72 0.67
C ALA A 46 3.91 -4.44 -0.16
N VAL A 47 4.62 -4.58 -1.27
CA VAL A 47 4.92 -3.47 -2.19
C VAL A 47 4.67 -3.89 -3.63
N GLY A 48 4.35 -2.93 -4.47
CA GLY A 48 4.24 -3.17 -5.91
C GLY A 48 3.69 -1.96 -6.65
N PHE A 49 2.83 -2.22 -7.63
CA PHE A 49 2.31 -1.21 -8.54
C PHE A 49 0.80 -1.30 -8.66
N ARG A 50 0.13 -0.21 -9.03
CA ARG A 50 -1.25 -0.28 -9.51
C ARG A 50 -1.26 -0.78 -10.94
N ILE A 51 -2.13 -1.74 -11.24
CA ILE A 51 -2.40 -2.18 -12.61
C ILE A 51 -3.80 -1.72 -13.03
N GLU A 52 -3.93 -1.22 -14.25
CA GLU A 52 -5.20 -0.79 -14.84
C GLU A 52 -5.53 -1.60 -16.11
N HIS A 53 -6.79 -2.03 -16.20
CA HIS A 53 -7.40 -2.65 -17.37
C HIS A 53 -8.71 -1.95 -17.70
N LEU A 54 -9.20 -2.06 -18.94
CA LEU A 54 -10.56 -1.62 -19.23
C LEU A 54 -11.55 -2.43 -18.40
N ARG A 55 -12.41 -1.73 -17.66
CA ARG A 55 -13.44 -2.35 -16.81
C ARG A 55 -14.29 -3.33 -17.62
N GLU A 56 -14.72 -2.91 -18.80
CA GLU A 56 -15.57 -3.74 -19.66
C GLU A 56 -14.89 -5.06 -20.09
N ASP A 57 -13.57 -5.06 -20.28
CA ASP A 57 -12.83 -6.26 -20.65
C ASP A 57 -12.75 -7.24 -19.45
N ILE A 58 -12.63 -6.72 -18.22
CA ILE A 58 -12.74 -7.52 -16.98
C ILE A 58 -14.17 -8.04 -16.77
N ASP A 59 -15.18 -7.18 -16.98
CA ASP A 59 -16.59 -7.55 -16.85
C ASP A 59 -16.93 -8.71 -17.80
N LYS A 60 -16.49 -8.63 -19.06
CA LYS A 60 -16.65 -9.70 -20.05
C LYS A 60 -15.91 -10.98 -19.65
N ALA A 61 -14.70 -10.87 -19.12
CA ALA A 61 -13.93 -12.04 -18.70
C ALA A 61 -14.59 -12.79 -17.54
N GLN A 62 -15.21 -12.07 -16.59
CA GLN A 62 -15.87 -12.65 -15.42
C GLN A 62 -17.30 -13.12 -15.70
N TYR A 63 -18.09 -12.33 -16.42
CA TYR A 63 -19.54 -12.54 -16.58
C TYR A 63 -19.96 -13.02 -17.97
N LYS A 64 -19.05 -13.08 -18.94
CA LYS A 64 -19.32 -13.49 -20.32
C LYS A 64 -20.48 -12.66 -20.91
N GLU A 65 -21.46 -13.28 -21.56
CA GLU A 65 -22.60 -12.60 -22.19
C GLU A 65 -23.47 -11.78 -21.22
N ASN A 66 -23.43 -12.08 -19.91
CA ASN A 66 -24.25 -11.40 -18.90
C ASN A 66 -23.62 -10.10 -18.38
N TYR A 67 -22.45 -9.69 -18.86
CA TYR A 67 -21.67 -8.59 -18.29
C TYR A 67 -22.40 -7.24 -18.23
N LYS A 68 -23.39 -7.02 -19.10
CA LYS A 68 -24.21 -5.79 -19.11
C LYS A 68 -25.28 -5.74 -18.02
N ASN A 69 -25.64 -6.88 -17.44
CA ASN A 69 -26.73 -7.02 -16.49
C ASN A 69 -26.25 -7.17 -15.03
N LEU A 70 -24.93 -7.18 -14.82
CA LEU A 70 -24.31 -7.36 -13.51
C LEU A 70 -23.51 -6.11 -13.13
N PRO A 71 -23.29 -5.87 -11.82
CA PRO A 71 -22.41 -4.79 -11.37
C PRO A 71 -21.00 -4.95 -11.95
N SER A 72 -20.21 -3.87 -11.95
CA SER A 72 -18.81 -3.94 -12.38
C SER A 72 -18.02 -5.00 -11.61
N ALA A 73 -17.32 -5.84 -12.35
CA ALA A 73 -16.76 -7.08 -11.85
C ALA A 73 -15.57 -6.84 -10.93
N SER A 74 -15.52 -7.66 -9.89
CA SER A 74 -14.39 -7.74 -8.96
C SER A 74 -13.53 -8.96 -9.23
N TYR A 75 -12.25 -8.90 -8.88
CA TYR A 75 -11.37 -10.06 -8.84
C TYR A 75 -10.50 -10.06 -7.58
N ASN A 76 -10.05 -11.26 -7.19
CA ASN A 76 -9.02 -11.49 -6.19
C ASN A 76 -8.12 -12.61 -6.70
N LEU A 77 -6.90 -12.27 -7.07
CA LEU A 77 -5.95 -13.18 -7.69
C LEU A 77 -4.69 -13.25 -6.83
N SER A 78 -4.12 -14.45 -6.75
CA SER A 78 -2.88 -14.71 -6.05
C SER A 78 -1.99 -15.68 -6.81
N TYR A 79 -0.69 -15.57 -6.57
CA TYR A 79 0.36 -16.42 -7.08
C TYR A 79 1.40 -16.60 -5.98
N LYS A 80 1.95 -17.81 -5.87
CA LYS A 80 3.04 -18.13 -4.94
C LYS A 80 4.32 -18.23 -5.74
N ALA A 81 5.17 -17.22 -5.60
CA ALA A 81 6.47 -17.19 -6.26
C ALA A 81 7.48 -18.13 -5.56
N GLU A 82 8.64 -18.28 -6.18
CA GLU A 82 9.80 -18.94 -5.57
C GLU A 82 10.13 -18.30 -4.20
N GLY A 83 10.63 -19.13 -3.27
CA GLY A 83 10.87 -18.71 -1.90
C GLY A 83 9.61 -18.49 -1.05
N ASN A 84 8.45 -19.01 -1.49
CA ASN A 84 7.17 -18.91 -0.77
C ASN A 84 6.68 -17.45 -0.55
N LYS A 85 7.14 -16.52 -1.39
CA LYS A 85 6.68 -15.12 -1.37
C LYS A 85 5.36 -15.01 -2.16
N GLY A 86 4.33 -14.51 -1.51
CA GLY A 86 3.01 -14.31 -2.13
C GLY A 86 2.99 -13.06 -3.00
N VAL A 87 2.43 -13.17 -4.20
CA VAL A 87 2.09 -12.06 -5.10
C VAL A 87 0.58 -12.04 -5.28
N TYR A 88 -0.08 -10.93 -5.02
CA TYR A 88 -1.53 -10.89 -5.00
C TYR A 88 -2.10 -9.54 -5.38
N THR A 89 -3.36 -9.55 -5.82
CA THR A 89 -4.13 -8.33 -6.04
C THR A 89 -4.63 -7.79 -4.70
N PHE A 90 -4.45 -6.50 -4.47
CA PHE A 90 -4.89 -5.82 -3.25
C PHE A 90 -5.71 -4.57 -3.59
N CYS A 91 -6.70 -4.26 -2.75
CA CYS A 91 -7.57 -3.08 -2.89
C CYS A 91 -8.11 -2.93 -4.33
N MET A 92 -8.70 -4.00 -4.86
CA MET A 92 -9.27 -4.00 -6.21
C MET A 92 -10.50 -3.07 -6.26
N CYS A 93 -10.50 -2.19 -7.26
CA CYS A 93 -11.39 -1.05 -7.45
C CYS A 93 -12.08 -1.19 -8.82
N PRO A 94 -13.29 -1.79 -8.89
CA PRO A 94 -14.03 -1.94 -10.14
C PRO A 94 -14.47 -0.57 -10.65
N GLY A 95 -14.23 -0.30 -11.94
CA GLY A 95 -14.66 0.96 -12.56
C GLY A 95 -14.26 2.19 -11.74
N GLY A 96 -12.99 2.21 -11.34
CA GLY A 96 -12.39 3.20 -10.47
C GLY A 96 -11.23 3.92 -11.14
N TYR A 97 -10.36 4.49 -10.31
CA TYR A 97 -9.16 5.19 -10.76
C TYR A 97 -8.04 5.05 -9.72
N VAL A 98 -6.82 5.24 -10.19
CA VAL A 98 -5.61 5.29 -9.37
C VAL A 98 -5.48 6.70 -8.80
N ILE A 99 -5.16 6.82 -7.52
CA ILE A 99 -5.01 8.10 -6.83
C ILE A 99 -3.57 8.29 -6.37
N ASN A 100 -3.11 9.54 -6.39
CA ASN A 100 -1.92 9.94 -5.66
C ASN A 100 -2.26 9.98 -4.16
N SER A 101 -1.57 9.17 -3.36
CA SER A 101 -1.76 9.03 -1.92
C SER A 101 -0.50 9.45 -1.13
N SER A 102 0.30 10.34 -1.71
CA SER A 102 1.53 10.84 -1.10
C SER A 102 1.23 11.77 0.07
N SER A 103 1.97 11.63 1.16
CA SER A 103 1.84 12.46 2.37
C SER A 103 3.12 13.14 2.80
N TYR A 104 4.22 12.95 2.06
CA TYR A 104 5.53 13.53 2.36
C TYR A 104 6.12 14.18 1.12
N GLU A 105 6.79 15.31 1.34
CA GLU A 105 7.50 16.01 0.28
C GLU A 105 8.59 15.11 -0.35
N GLY A 106 8.71 15.18 -1.67
CA GLY A 106 9.69 14.40 -2.41
C GLY A 106 9.44 12.89 -2.42
N CYS A 107 8.25 12.45 -2.01
CA CYS A 107 7.83 11.06 -1.99
C CYS A 107 6.58 10.88 -2.86
N LEU A 108 6.48 9.74 -3.53
CA LEU A 108 5.30 9.38 -4.33
C LEU A 108 4.77 8.00 -3.93
N SER A 109 3.53 7.97 -3.48
CA SER A 109 2.76 6.75 -3.24
C SER A 109 1.44 6.81 -3.99
N VAL A 110 0.93 5.65 -4.41
CA VAL A 110 -0.38 5.53 -5.03
C VAL A 110 -1.29 4.58 -4.26
N ASN A 111 -2.60 4.74 -4.49
CA ASN A 111 -3.65 3.83 -4.06
C ASN A 111 -4.75 3.79 -5.13
N GLY A 112 -5.88 3.15 -4.84
CA GLY A 112 -7.03 3.05 -5.73
C GLY A 112 -8.30 3.48 -5.03
N MET A 113 -9.24 4.00 -5.83
CA MET A 113 -10.54 4.43 -5.37
C MET A 113 -11.62 4.08 -6.39
N SER A 114 -12.85 3.91 -5.93
CA SER A 114 -14.03 3.87 -6.78
C SER A 114 -15.15 4.68 -6.14
N TYR A 115 -15.90 5.41 -6.96
CA TYR A 115 -17.19 5.94 -6.51
C TYR A 115 -18.20 4.80 -6.36
N HIS A 116 -19.29 5.06 -5.65
CA HIS A 116 -20.38 4.10 -5.46
C HIS A 116 -20.87 3.48 -6.78
N LYS A 117 -20.97 4.29 -7.85
CA LYS A 117 -21.44 3.83 -9.17
C LYS A 117 -20.49 2.88 -9.88
N ARG A 118 -19.19 2.90 -9.57
CA ARG A 118 -18.16 2.05 -10.18
C ARG A 118 -18.19 2.08 -11.72
N ASP A 119 -18.45 3.24 -12.29
CA ASP A 119 -18.75 3.43 -13.71
C ASP A 119 -17.61 4.08 -14.52
N PHE A 120 -16.40 4.18 -13.96
CA PHE A 120 -15.23 4.67 -14.71
C PHE A 120 -14.69 3.62 -15.70
N VAL A 121 -13.94 4.10 -16.69
CA VAL A 121 -13.46 3.33 -17.83
C VAL A 121 -12.56 2.16 -17.41
N ASN A 122 -11.72 2.35 -16.39
CA ASN A 122 -10.76 1.35 -15.95
C ASN A 122 -11.21 0.66 -14.66
N SER A 123 -10.87 -0.63 -14.52
CA SER A 123 -10.75 -1.29 -13.21
C SER A 123 -9.27 -1.32 -12.83
N ASN A 124 -8.98 -1.16 -11.54
CA ASN A 124 -7.60 -1.20 -11.07
C ASN A 124 -7.45 -2.02 -9.79
N SER A 125 -6.25 -2.52 -9.54
CA SER A 125 -5.85 -3.11 -8.26
C SER A 125 -4.37 -2.90 -8.06
N ALA A 126 -3.89 -2.89 -6.82
CA ALA A 126 -2.47 -3.06 -6.58
C ALA A 126 -2.08 -4.52 -6.89
N ILE A 127 -0.92 -4.73 -7.52
CA ILE A 127 -0.26 -6.03 -7.61
C ILE A 127 0.99 -5.93 -6.76
N VAL A 128 0.94 -6.63 -5.62
CA VAL A 128 1.93 -6.47 -4.56
C VAL A 128 2.55 -7.81 -4.22
N THR A 129 3.79 -7.76 -3.75
CA THR A 129 4.51 -8.91 -3.22
C THR A 129 5.03 -8.59 -1.82
N SER A 130 5.07 -9.60 -0.95
CA SER A 130 5.56 -9.42 0.41
C SER A 130 7.07 -9.14 0.44
N VAL A 131 7.47 -8.17 1.25
CA VAL A 131 8.86 -7.84 1.59
C VAL A 131 9.14 -8.14 3.07
N ASN A 132 10.35 -8.62 3.36
CA ASN A 132 10.83 -8.94 4.71
C ASN A 132 12.26 -8.43 4.93
N GLU A 133 12.90 -8.84 6.02
CA GLU A 133 14.26 -8.44 6.39
C GLU A 133 15.32 -8.75 5.32
N GLU A 134 15.10 -9.75 4.46
CA GLU A 134 16.00 -10.02 3.32
C GLU A 134 15.94 -8.90 2.26
N ASP A 135 14.79 -8.22 2.16
CA ASP A 135 14.53 -7.17 1.19
C ASP A 135 14.87 -5.77 1.76
N TYR A 136 14.64 -5.52 3.07
CA TYR A 136 14.81 -4.19 3.68
C TYR A 136 15.90 -4.09 4.77
N GLY A 137 16.49 -5.20 5.23
CA GLY A 137 17.46 -5.23 6.34
C GLY A 137 16.83 -5.47 7.73
N ASP A 138 17.64 -5.62 8.77
CA ASP A 138 17.19 -6.04 10.11
C ASP A 138 17.30 -4.95 11.19
N CYS A 139 17.94 -3.82 10.87
CA CYS A 139 18.08 -2.69 11.80
C CYS A 139 16.72 -2.08 12.20
N GLU A 140 16.67 -1.39 13.34
CA GLU A 140 15.47 -0.70 13.80
C GLU A 140 14.97 0.30 12.73
N LEU A 141 13.68 0.22 12.39
CA LEU A 141 13.02 0.99 11.33
C LEU A 141 13.50 0.71 9.88
N SER A 142 14.26 -0.36 9.63
CA SER A 142 14.67 -0.76 8.27
C SER A 142 13.48 -0.87 7.29
N ALA A 143 12.36 -1.46 7.72
CA ALA A 143 11.16 -1.57 6.89
C ALA A 143 10.54 -0.20 6.54
N LEU A 144 10.52 0.74 7.50
CA LEU A 144 10.06 2.10 7.30
C LEU A 144 10.99 2.85 6.32
N ASN A 145 12.30 2.73 6.51
CA ASN A 145 13.29 3.35 5.65
C ASN A 145 13.21 2.83 4.21
N TYR A 146 12.98 1.53 4.02
CA TYR A 146 12.75 0.95 2.71
C TYR A 146 11.48 1.51 2.05
N GLN A 147 10.39 1.67 2.82
CA GLN A 147 9.17 2.32 2.32
C GLN A 147 9.45 3.76 1.84
N LYS A 148 10.22 4.55 2.62
CA LYS A 148 10.64 5.91 2.23
C LYS A 148 11.48 5.91 0.96
N GLU A 149 12.41 4.95 0.85
CA GLU A 149 13.32 4.83 -0.29
C GLU A 149 12.56 4.59 -1.60
N ILE A 150 11.64 3.61 -1.62
CA ILE A 150 10.88 3.27 -2.83
C ILE A 150 9.94 4.40 -3.26
N GLU A 151 9.36 5.14 -2.31
CA GLU A 151 8.51 6.30 -2.61
C GLU A 151 9.32 7.48 -3.16
N ARG A 152 10.54 7.71 -2.64
CA ARG A 152 11.47 8.72 -3.20
C ARG A 152 11.92 8.35 -4.60
N LYS A 153 12.27 7.08 -4.84
CA LYS A 153 12.59 6.57 -6.17
C LYS A 153 11.44 6.80 -7.15
N ALA A 154 10.21 6.49 -6.74
CA ALA A 154 9.02 6.72 -7.55
C ALA A 154 8.81 8.21 -7.89
N PHE A 155 8.99 9.11 -6.92
CA PHE A 155 8.90 10.55 -7.13
C PHE A 155 9.92 11.05 -8.15
N LEU A 156 11.18 10.62 -8.03
CA LEU A 156 12.25 11.00 -8.96
C LEU A 156 12.00 10.44 -10.37
N LEU A 157 11.58 9.18 -10.49
CA LEU A 157 11.21 8.56 -11.77
C LEU A 157 9.98 9.21 -12.41
N GLY A 158 9.10 9.78 -11.58
CA GLY A 158 7.97 10.60 -12.00
C GLY A 158 8.37 11.97 -12.56
N GLY A 159 9.59 12.44 -12.31
CA GLY A 159 10.10 13.75 -12.74
C GLY A 159 10.13 14.81 -11.65
N GLY A 160 9.90 14.43 -10.38
CA GLY A 160 10.01 15.35 -9.23
C GLY A 160 8.88 16.39 -9.12
N ASN A 161 7.77 16.18 -9.83
CA ASN A 161 6.62 17.09 -9.92
C ASN A 161 5.30 16.40 -9.55
N TYR A 162 5.37 15.31 -8.77
CA TYR A 162 4.24 14.46 -8.37
C TYR A 162 3.48 13.78 -9.51
N PHE A 163 4.04 13.74 -10.71
CA PHE A 163 3.56 12.83 -11.75
C PHE A 163 3.94 11.41 -11.36
N ALA A 164 3.05 10.46 -11.59
CA ALA A 164 3.35 9.06 -11.30
C ALA A 164 4.20 8.43 -12.40
N PRO A 165 5.25 7.66 -12.06
CA PRO A 165 5.93 6.82 -13.04
C PRO A 165 4.94 5.78 -13.57
N CYS A 166 4.83 5.63 -14.89
CA CYS A 166 3.94 4.69 -15.55
C CYS A 166 4.67 3.89 -16.63
N GLN A 167 4.19 2.68 -16.92
CA GLN A 167 4.73 1.82 -17.98
C GLN A 167 3.65 0.87 -18.50
N ARG A 168 3.65 0.59 -19.80
CA ARG A 168 2.85 -0.51 -20.37
C ARG A 168 3.39 -1.84 -19.85
N LEU A 169 2.50 -2.80 -19.64
CA LEU A 169 2.85 -4.10 -19.05
C LEU A 169 3.87 -4.86 -19.91
N GLU A 170 3.71 -4.86 -21.23
CA GLU A 170 4.67 -5.50 -22.15
C GLU A 170 6.08 -4.93 -21.98
N ASP A 171 6.19 -3.61 -21.89
CA ASP A 171 7.45 -2.90 -21.77
C ASP A 171 8.10 -3.14 -20.39
N TYR A 172 7.28 -3.18 -19.32
CA TYR A 172 7.74 -3.56 -17.97
C TYR A 172 8.30 -4.97 -17.94
N ILE A 173 7.61 -5.95 -18.55
CA ILE A 173 8.06 -7.34 -18.63
C ILE A 173 9.41 -7.40 -19.35
N ASN A 174 9.54 -6.71 -20.48
CA ASN A 174 10.74 -6.67 -21.32
C ASN A 174 11.88 -5.81 -20.75
N GLY A 175 11.63 -5.01 -19.72
CA GLY A 175 12.65 -4.14 -19.11
C GLY A 175 13.03 -2.96 -20.00
N VAL A 176 12.08 -2.41 -20.75
CA VAL A 176 12.29 -1.26 -21.64
C VAL A 176 11.32 -0.14 -21.30
N LYS A 177 11.74 1.12 -21.43
CA LYS A 177 10.86 2.28 -21.22
C LYS A 177 9.76 2.32 -22.28
N SER A 178 8.51 2.55 -21.88
CA SER A 178 7.41 2.77 -22.83
C SER A 178 7.61 4.06 -23.64
N SER A 179 7.46 3.97 -24.96
CA SER A 179 7.51 5.12 -25.87
C SER A 179 6.17 5.84 -26.00
N SER A 180 5.06 5.12 -25.77
CA SER A 180 3.70 5.61 -25.83
C SER A 180 2.76 4.75 -24.98
N ILE A 181 1.55 5.25 -24.70
CA ILE A 181 0.47 4.46 -24.13
C ILE A 181 -0.35 3.78 -25.23
N GLY A 182 -1.00 2.67 -24.87
CA GLY A 182 -1.89 1.94 -25.77
C GLY A 182 -3.37 2.28 -25.57
N LYS A 183 -4.23 1.25 -25.66
CA LYS A 183 -5.70 1.40 -25.50
C LYS A 183 -6.10 1.91 -24.10
N ILE A 184 -5.37 1.49 -23.06
CA ILE A 184 -5.67 1.82 -21.67
C ILE A 184 -4.91 3.09 -21.30
N LYS A 185 -5.63 4.10 -20.83
CA LYS A 185 -5.05 5.38 -20.38
C LYS A 185 -4.88 5.35 -18.86
N PRO A 186 -3.73 5.76 -18.31
CA PRO A 186 -3.57 5.90 -16.86
C PRO A 186 -4.60 6.88 -16.31
N SER A 187 -5.26 6.54 -15.21
CA SER A 187 -6.30 7.38 -14.60
C SER A 187 -5.77 8.37 -13.55
N ILE A 188 -4.51 8.24 -13.15
CA ILE A 188 -3.90 9.04 -12.09
C ILE A 188 -3.76 10.53 -12.45
N LEU A 189 -4.03 11.38 -11.46
CA LEU A 189 -3.79 12.82 -11.45
C LEU A 189 -2.67 13.18 -10.45
N PRO A 190 -1.95 14.31 -10.65
CA PRO A 190 -2.11 15.32 -11.70
C PRO A 190 -1.63 14.88 -13.08
N GLY A 191 -0.88 13.78 -13.17
CA GLY A 191 -0.40 13.23 -14.42
C GLY A 191 0.56 12.06 -14.20
N TYR A 192 1.19 11.64 -15.29
CA TYR A 192 2.13 10.53 -15.29
C TYR A 192 3.32 10.80 -16.21
N THR A 193 4.40 10.08 -15.94
CA THR A 193 5.63 10.09 -16.74
C THR A 193 5.94 8.66 -17.15
N LEU A 194 6.02 8.41 -18.47
CA LEU A 194 6.45 7.09 -18.95
C LEU A 194 7.92 6.87 -18.57
N THR A 195 8.21 5.78 -17.87
CA THR A 195 9.54 5.45 -17.34
C THR A 195 9.77 3.94 -17.32
N ASP A 196 10.93 3.51 -16.83
CA ASP A 196 11.16 2.09 -16.50
C ASP A 196 10.90 1.83 -15.02
N LEU A 197 9.79 1.15 -14.71
CA LEU A 197 9.40 0.80 -13.35
C LEU A 197 10.31 -0.27 -12.73
N ASN A 198 11.10 -1.00 -13.53
CA ASN A 198 12.08 -1.95 -12.99
C ASN A 198 13.13 -1.25 -12.13
N LEU A 199 13.31 0.07 -12.27
CA LEU A 199 14.24 0.88 -11.47
C LEU A 199 13.78 1.15 -10.02
N VAL A 200 12.50 0.90 -9.71
CA VAL A 200 11.97 1.11 -8.35
C VAL A 200 12.48 0.02 -7.40
N PHE A 201 12.32 -1.24 -7.79
CA PHE A 201 12.55 -2.40 -6.93
C PHE A 201 13.77 -3.21 -7.35
N SER A 202 14.21 -4.14 -6.50
CA SER A 202 15.24 -5.11 -6.85
C SER A 202 14.78 -6.03 -7.99
N SER A 203 15.74 -6.66 -8.68
CA SER A 203 15.45 -7.64 -9.73
C SER A 203 14.59 -8.81 -9.23
N GLN A 204 14.78 -9.23 -7.98
CA GLN A 204 13.99 -10.29 -7.36
C GLN A 204 12.52 -9.90 -7.16
N ILE A 205 12.26 -8.70 -6.64
CA ILE A 205 10.89 -8.19 -6.46
C ILE A 205 10.21 -8.02 -7.82
N ASN A 206 10.90 -7.42 -8.79
CA ASN A 206 10.38 -7.28 -10.15
C ASN A 206 10.06 -8.64 -10.78
N LYS A 207 10.95 -9.63 -10.64
CA LYS A 207 10.69 -11.00 -11.13
C LYS A 207 9.41 -11.57 -10.51
N ARG A 208 9.26 -11.49 -9.19
CA ARG A 208 8.04 -11.97 -8.47
C ARG A 208 6.78 -11.31 -9.05
N ILE A 209 6.77 -10.00 -9.23
CA ILE A 209 5.62 -9.26 -9.78
C ILE A 209 5.31 -9.71 -11.21
N LYS A 210 6.32 -9.80 -12.09
CA LYS A 210 6.17 -10.27 -13.48
C LYS A 210 5.60 -11.68 -13.55
N ASP A 211 6.18 -12.62 -12.80
CA ASP A 211 5.71 -14.01 -12.72
C ASP A 211 4.26 -14.08 -12.21
N GLY A 212 3.93 -13.24 -11.22
CA GLY A 212 2.57 -13.09 -10.70
C GLY A 212 1.58 -12.64 -11.76
N ILE A 213 1.86 -11.56 -12.49
CA ILE A 213 0.96 -11.04 -13.52
C ILE A 213 0.74 -12.08 -14.63
N LEU A 214 1.80 -12.71 -15.12
CA LEU A 214 1.72 -13.77 -16.15
C LEU A 214 0.92 -14.99 -15.66
N SER A 215 1.05 -15.36 -14.39
CA SER A 215 0.23 -16.41 -13.78
C SER A 215 -1.24 -16.01 -13.69
N MET A 216 -1.51 -14.76 -13.30
CA MET A 216 -2.86 -14.21 -13.18
C MET A 216 -3.56 -14.09 -14.53
N GLY A 217 -2.84 -13.80 -15.63
CA GLY A 217 -3.37 -13.84 -17.01
C GLY A 217 -3.94 -15.20 -17.43
N LYS A 218 -3.40 -16.29 -16.87
CA LYS A 218 -3.94 -17.65 -17.08
C LYS A 218 -5.23 -17.91 -16.30
N LYS A 219 -5.49 -17.15 -15.23
CA LYS A 219 -6.68 -17.29 -14.37
C LYS A 219 -7.80 -16.36 -14.80
N LEU A 220 -7.45 -15.13 -15.18
CA LEU A 220 -8.36 -14.11 -15.66
C LEU A 220 -7.89 -13.65 -17.04
N LYS A 221 -8.63 -14.05 -18.08
CA LYS A 221 -8.28 -13.76 -19.46
C LYS A 221 -8.14 -12.25 -19.67
N GLY A 222 -6.99 -11.83 -20.21
CA GLY A 222 -6.70 -10.42 -20.48
C GLY A 222 -6.10 -9.66 -19.30
N PHE A 223 -5.87 -10.30 -18.17
CA PHE A 223 -5.17 -9.66 -17.05
C PHE A 223 -3.70 -9.35 -17.36
N ASP A 224 -3.06 -10.14 -18.23
CA ASP A 224 -1.72 -9.91 -18.77
C ASP A 224 -1.74 -9.19 -20.14
N TYR A 225 -2.82 -8.46 -20.44
CA TYR A 225 -2.93 -7.71 -21.69
C TYR A 225 -1.78 -6.71 -21.84
N LYS A 226 -1.11 -6.73 -22.99
CA LYS A 226 0.12 -5.98 -23.26
C LYS A 226 0.03 -4.48 -22.98
N ASP A 227 -1.14 -3.90 -23.26
CA ASP A 227 -1.43 -2.48 -23.06
C ASP A 227 -1.95 -2.14 -21.65
N ALA A 228 -2.08 -3.13 -20.75
CA ALA A 228 -2.34 -2.84 -19.35
C ALA A 228 -1.29 -1.89 -18.81
N ILE A 229 -1.71 -0.96 -17.95
CA ILE A 229 -0.85 0.10 -17.45
C ILE A 229 -0.46 -0.24 -16.01
N LEU A 230 0.84 -0.18 -15.73
CA LEU A 230 1.39 -0.14 -14.39
C LEU A 230 1.65 1.31 -13.99
N THR A 231 1.28 1.69 -12.77
CA THR A 231 1.31 3.06 -12.28
C THR A 231 1.85 3.15 -10.86
N GLY A 232 2.75 4.11 -10.63
CA GLY A 232 3.18 4.58 -9.31
C GLY A 232 3.91 3.52 -8.49
N VAL A 233 3.92 3.68 -7.17
CA VAL A 233 4.33 2.65 -6.20
C VAL A 233 3.24 2.52 -5.15
N GLU A 234 2.71 1.31 -4.99
CA GLU A 234 1.83 0.96 -3.88
C GLU A 234 2.70 0.41 -2.75
N SER A 235 2.97 1.24 -1.75
CA SER A 235 3.94 0.98 -0.67
C SER A 235 3.33 0.85 0.73
N ARG A 236 2.06 1.23 0.88
CA ARG A 236 1.39 1.42 2.18
C ARG A 236 0.24 0.46 2.43
N THR A 237 0.39 -0.80 2.00
CA THR A 237 -0.64 -1.85 2.16
C THR A 237 -0.92 -2.19 3.62
N SER A 238 0.07 -2.02 4.48
CA SER A 238 -0.01 -2.17 5.95
C SER A 238 1.15 -1.43 6.60
N SER A 239 1.15 -1.25 7.92
CA SER A 239 2.29 -0.64 8.61
C SER A 239 3.59 -1.42 8.38
N PRO A 240 4.70 -0.72 8.05
CA PRO A 240 6.03 -1.33 7.95
C PRO A 240 6.64 -1.59 9.34
N VAL A 241 6.00 -1.12 10.40
CA VAL A 241 6.42 -1.35 11.78
C VAL A 241 5.29 -1.91 12.61
N ARG A 242 5.64 -2.49 13.76
CA ARG A 242 4.72 -2.79 14.83
C ARG A 242 5.15 -2.01 16.06
N LEU A 243 4.25 -1.18 16.59
CA LEU A 243 4.42 -0.53 17.89
C LEU A 243 4.06 -1.57 18.93
N ASP A 244 5.06 -2.26 19.50
CA ASP A 244 4.80 -3.42 20.36
C ASP A 244 3.98 -3.00 21.58
N ARG A 245 2.95 -3.79 21.89
CA ARG A 245 2.03 -3.55 23.02
C ARG A 245 1.73 -4.83 23.80
N ASN A 246 1.35 -4.67 25.07
CA ASN A 246 0.90 -5.76 25.93
C ASN A 246 -0.56 -6.17 25.64
N GLU A 247 -1.11 -7.11 26.41
CA GLU A 247 -2.48 -7.60 26.24
C GLU A 247 -3.55 -6.53 26.54
N GLU A 248 -3.23 -5.56 27.40
CA GLU A 248 -4.05 -4.38 27.70
C GLU A 248 -3.96 -3.30 26.60
N MET A 249 -3.17 -3.54 25.55
CA MET A 249 -2.96 -2.65 24.40
C MET A 249 -2.09 -1.42 24.68
N LYS A 250 -1.42 -1.39 25.83
CA LYS A 250 -0.43 -0.38 26.22
C LYS A 250 0.92 -0.68 25.58
N SER A 251 1.61 0.36 25.15
CA SER A 251 2.92 0.29 24.51
C SER A 251 3.95 -0.34 25.44
N ILE A 252 4.90 -1.11 24.88
CA ILE A 252 6.05 -1.58 25.65
C ILE A 252 7.05 -0.43 25.80
N GLY A 253 7.14 0.13 27.00
CA GLY A 253 8.04 1.23 27.36
C GLY A 253 7.35 2.34 28.14
N ILE A 254 6.11 2.66 27.75
CA ILE A 254 5.28 3.71 28.35
C ILE A 254 3.94 3.12 28.77
N GLU A 255 3.63 3.20 30.06
CA GLU A 255 2.52 2.46 30.68
C GLU A 255 1.15 3.02 30.32
N ASN A 256 0.99 4.34 30.29
CA ASN A 256 -0.29 5.00 30.00
C ASN A 256 -0.46 5.39 28.51
N LEU A 257 0.24 4.70 27.62
CA LEU A 257 0.18 4.95 26.17
C LEU A 257 -0.38 3.74 25.44
N TYR A 258 -1.59 3.86 24.90
CA TYR A 258 -2.23 2.85 24.07
C TYR A 258 -1.82 3.05 22.60
N VAL A 259 -1.45 1.97 21.90
CA VAL A 259 -1.10 2.02 20.47
C VAL A 259 -2.05 1.14 19.67
N ILE A 260 -2.81 1.73 18.75
CA ILE A 260 -3.94 1.05 18.07
C ILE A 260 -4.02 1.34 16.57
N GLY A 261 -4.90 0.60 15.89
CA GLY A 261 -5.24 0.84 14.50
C GLY A 261 -4.14 0.41 13.52
N ASP A 262 -4.26 0.81 12.26
CA ASP A 262 -3.36 0.31 11.21
C ASP A 262 -1.90 0.74 11.47
N GLY A 263 -1.70 1.91 12.10
CA GLY A 263 -0.39 2.45 12.45
C GLY A 263 0.37 1.64 13.49
N SER A 264 -0.34 1.00 14.42
CA SER A 264 0.28 0.14 15.44
C SER A 264 0.78 -1.18 14.86
N GLY A 265 0.32 -1.57 13.66
CA GLY A 265 0.64 -2.85 13.02
C GLY A 265 -0.26 -4.01 13.44
N TYR A 266 -1.34 -3.77 14.19
CA TYR A 266 -2.30 -4.78 14.66
C TYR A 266 -3.61 -4.86 13.87
N SER A 267 -3.80 -4.00 12.88
CA SER A 267 -4.94 -4.03 11.95
C SER A 267 -4.49 -3.70 10.53
N GLY A 268 -5.38 -3.90 9.55
CA GLY A 268 -5.07 -3.72 8.13
C GLY A 268 -6.28 -3.30 7.30
N GLY A 269 -7.18 -2.50 7.88
CA GLY A 269 -8.41 -2.08 7.23
C GLY A 269 -9.45 -1.53 8.20
N ILE A 270 -10.42 -0.81 7.64
CA ILE A 270 -11.43 -0.02 8.37
C ILE A 270 -12.07 -0.78 9.52
N VAL A 271 -12.60 -1.98 9.25
CA VAL A 271 -13.31 -2.78 10.26
C VAL A 271 -12.37 -3.25 11.36
N SER A 272 -11.19 -3.78 11.00
CA SER A 272 -10.22 -4.23 12.00
C SER A 272 -9.67 -3.09 12.86
N ALA A 273 -9.45 -1.91 12.29
CA ALA A 273 -8.99 -0.74 13.03
C ALA A 273 -10.07 -0.23 13.98
N ALA A 274 -11.34 -0.23 13.56
CA ALA A 274 -12.47 0.12 14.42
C ALA A 274 -12.62 -0.84 15.61
N ILE A 275 -12.51 -2.15 15.37
CA ILE A 275 -12.54 -3.17 16.43
C ILE A 275 -11.37 -2.96 17.41
N ASP A 276 -10.17 -2.63 16.91
CA ASP A 276 -9.02 -2.31 17.75
C ASP A 276 -9.28 -1.07 18.63
N GLY A 277 -9.95 -0.06 18.10
CA GLY A 277 -10.40 1.10 18.88
C GLY A 277 -11.39 0.75 20.00
N ILE A 278 -12.39 -0.10 19.71
CA ILE A 278 -13.35 -0.57 20.73
C ILE A 278 -12.64 -1.30 21.86
N ARG A 279 -11.70 -2.18 21.54
CA ARG A 279 -10.95 -2.94 22.56
C ARG A 279 -10.10 -2.03 23.44
N ALA A 280 -9.48 -0.99 22.88
CA ALA A 280 -8.72 -0.04 23.67
C ALA A 280 -9.63 0.76 24.60
N PHE A 281 -10.78 1.21 24.12
CA PHE A 281 -11.79 1.85 24.98
C PHE A 281 -12.20 0.95 26.15
N GLU A 282 -12.51 -0.33 25.90
CA GLU A 282 -12.85 -1.29 26.96
C GLU A 282 -11.72 -1.46 27.99
N ASN A 283 -10.45 -1.46 27.57
CA ASN A 283 -9.31 -1.56 28.48
C ASN A 283 -9.08 -0.28 29.28
N ILE A 284 -9.30 0.89 28.69
CA ILE A 284 -9.21 2.19 29.38
C ILE A 284 -10.28 2.26 30.47
N THR A 285 -11.54 1.92 30.16
CA THR A 285 -12.66 2.07 31.11
C THR A 285 -12.72 1.03 32.24
N LYS A 286 -11.86 0.00 32.21
CA LYS A 286 -11.76 -1.01 33.28
C LYS A 286 -10.89 -0.55 34.44
N ASN A 287 -9.99 0.40 34.18
CA ASN A 287 -9.09 0.99 35.16
C ASN A 287 -9.69 2.27 35.75
#